data_AF-A0A3P3ETF9-F1
#
_entry.id   AF-A0A3P3ETF9-F1
#
_cell.length_a   1.000
_cell.length_b   1.000
_cell.length_c   1.000
_cell.angle_alpha   90.00
_cell.angle_beta   90.00
_cell.angle_gamma   90.00
#
_symmetry.space_group_name_H-M   'P 1'
#
loop_
_entity.id
_entity.type
_entity.pdbx_description
1 polymer ?
#
loop_
_entity_poly.entity_id
_entity_poly.type
_entity_poly.pdbx_seq_one_letter_code
_entity_poly.pdbx_strand_id
1 'polypeptide(L)' 'MLRVPQSQFLGPEDLAICQRVFDQICADAMLDRDSTDSQALALTVLTFFQRGAVDHDELLAAVLSRLEEFTKPRGEN' A
#
# COMPACT_ATOMS: atom_id res chain seq x y z
N MET A 1 5.84 -28.42 -7.84
CA MET A 1 6.55 -27.17 -7.47
C MET A 1 5.95 -26.70 -6.17
N LEU A 2 6.66 -26.90 -5.05
CA LEU A 2 6.16 -26.54 -3.71
C LEU A 2 6.20 -25.02 -3.56
N ARG A 3 5.04 -24.38 -3.43
CA ARG A 3 4.95 -22.96 -3.06
C ARG A 3 5.36 -22.84 -1.59
N VAL A 4 6.57 -22.36 -1.35
CA VAL A 4 7.14 -22.19 0.00
C VAL A 4 6.26 -21.23 0.80
N PRO A 5 5.94 -21.54 2.07
CA PRO A 5 5.12 -20.66 2.89
C PRO A 5 6.01 -19.58 3.52
N GLN A 6 5.56 -18.32 3.44
CA GLN A 6 5.91 -17.18 4.30
C GLN A 6 7.29 -16.50 4.04
N SER A 7 7.20 -15.22 3.63
CA SER A 7 8.20 -14.15 3.80
C SER A 7 9.34 -14.00 2.77
N GLN A 8 9.36 -12.83 2.11
CA GLN A 8 10.46 -11.83 2.10
C GLN A 8 11.26 -11.48 0.83
N PHE A 9 10.79 -11.77 -0.39
CA PHE A 9 11.38 -11.14 -1.58
C PHE A 9 10.29 -10.67 -2.56
N LEU A 10 10.06 -9.36 -2.59
CA LEU A 10 9.47 -8.70 -3.76
C LEU A 10 10.50 -8.76 -4.87
N GLY A 11 10.13 -9.27 -6.03
CA GLY A 11 10.96 -9.12 -7.22
C GLY A 11 11.12 -7.63 -7.55
N PRO A 12 12.15 -7.25 -8.33
CA PRO A 12 12.32 -5.86 -8.77
C PRO A 12 11.09 -5.32 -9.50
N GLU A 13 10.35 -6.18 -10.21
CA GLU A 13 9.08 -5.84 -10.86
C GLU A 13 7.96 -5.57 -9.83
N ASP A 14 7.80 -6.45 -8.85
CA ASP A 14 6.78 -6.31 -7.79
C ASP A 14 7.04 -5.07 -6.91
N LEU A 15 8.31 -4.84 -6.59
CA LEU A 15 8.76 -3.66 -5.83
C LEU A 15 8.46 -2.37 -6.61
N ALA A 16 8.69 -2.37 -7.93
CA ALA A 16 8.39 -1.22 -8.79
C ALA A 16 6.89 -0.93 -8.84
N ILE A 17 6.03 -1.95 -8.82
CA ILE A 17 4.57 -1.77 -8.72
C ILE A 17 4.21 -1.15 -7.37
N CYS A 18 4.68 -1.72 -6.26
CA CYS A 18 4.43 -1.21 -4.92
C CYS A 18 4.90 0.25 -4.76
N GLN A 19 6.09 0.57 -5.27
CA GLN A 19 6.64 1.93 -5.21
C GLN A 19 5.83 2.92 -6.05
N ARG A 20 5.37 2.54 -7.24
CA ARG A 20 4.52 3.43 -8.06
C ARG A 20 3.19 3.73 -7.39
N VAL A 21 2.53 2.71 -6.84
CA VAL A 21 1.28 2.88 -6.08
C VAL A 21 1.52 3.79 -4.88
N PHE A 22 2.58 3.53 -4.12
CA PHE A 22 2.95 4.36 -2.98
C PHE A 22 3.23 5.82 -3.37
N ASP A 23 4.07 6.07 -4.38
CA ASP A 23 4.44 7.42 -4.80
C ASP A 23 3.24 8.19 -5.35
N GLN A 24 2.38 7.53 -6.13
CA GLN A 24 1.15 8.13 -6.65
C GLN A 24 0.21 8.55 -5.52
N ILE A 25 0.00 7.69 -4.54
CA ILE A 25 -0.85 7.99 -3.38
C ILE A 25 -0.23 9.09 -2.51
N CYS A 26 1.09 9.06 -2.32
CA CYS A 26 1.80 10.09 -1.56
C CYS A 26 1.65 11.47 -2.22
N ALA A 27 1.73 11.51 -3.56
CA ALA A 27 1.51 12.73 -4.35
C ALA A 27 0.04 13.19 -4.31
N ASP A 28 -0.92 12.27 -4.43
CA ASP A 28 -2.36 12.56 -4.44
C ASP A 28 -2.84 13.08 -3.07
N ALA A 29 -2.45 12.40 -2.00
CA ALA A 29 -2.79 12.78 -0.63
C ALA A 29 -1.88 13.88 -0.05
N MET A 30 -0.93 14.42 -0.85
CA MET A 30 0.11 15.37 -0.42
C MET A 30 0.79 14.95 0.90
N LEU A 31 1.00 13.65 1.08
CA LEU A 31 1.63 13.10 2.27
C LEU A 31 3.13 13.32 2.20
N ASP A 32 3.72 13.66 3.34
CA ASP A 32 5.16 13.73 3.45
C ASP A 32 5.74 12.31 3.52
N ARG A 33 6.78 12.04 2.74
CA ARG A 33 7.42 10.71 2.70
C ARG A 33 8.12 10.34 4.01
N ASP A 34 8.35 11.32 4.88
CA ASP A 34 8.91 11.10 6.22
C ASP A 34 7.82 11.01 7.32
N SER A 35 6.55 11.30 6.99
CA SER A 35 5.46 11.22 7.96
C SER A 35 5.12 9.78 8.35
N THR A 36 4.64 9.63 9.58
CA THR A 36 4.10 8.35 10.09
C THR A 36 3.01 7.78 9.18
N ASP A 37 2.19 8.64 8.58
CA ASP A 37 1.13 8.26 7.64
C ASP A 37 1.68 7.56 6.39
N SER A 38 2.80 8.05 5.83
CA SER A 38 3.41 7.43 4.67
C SER A 38 4.09 6.12 5.03
N GLN A 39 4.70 5.99 6.22
CA GLN A 39 5.18 4.69 6.70
C GLN A 39 4.04 3.66 6.86
N ALA A 40 2.90 4.08 7.43
CA ALA A 40 1.72 3.24 7.56
C ALA A 40 1.15 2.83 6.18
N LEU A 41 1.18 3.75 5.22
CA LEU A 41 0.77 3.49 3.84
C LEU A 41 1.66 2.45 3.17
N ALA A 42 2.98 2.60 3.27
CA ALA A 42 3.93 1.63 2.72
C ALA A 42 3.71 0.22 3.29
N LEU A 43 3.48 0.13 4.60
CA LEU A 43 3.16 -1.15 5.26
C LEU A 43 1.85 -1.75 4.74
N THR A 44 0.84 -0.90 4.49
CA THR A 44 -0.46 -1.30 3.96
C THR A 44 -0.34 -1.85 2.54
N VAL A 45 0.37 -1.14 1.66
CA VAL A 45 0.71 -1.58 0.29
C VAL A 45 1.36 -2.96 0.33
N LEU A 46 2.40 -3.15 1.16
CA LEU A 46 3.08 -4.44 1.30
C LEU A 46 2.16 -5.54 1.84
N THR A 47 1.27 -5.21 2.78
CA THR A 47 0.33 -6.17 3.36
C THR A 47 -0.70 -6.65 2.34
N PHE A 48 -1.24 -5.75 1.52
CA PHE A 48 -2.15 -6.14 0.43
C PHE A 48 -1.43 -6.97 -0.63
N PHE A 49 -0.20 -6.59 -0.97
CA PHE A 49 0.61 -7.35 -1.91
C PHE A 49 0.87 -8.78 -1.44
N GLN A 50 1.24 -8.94 -0.16
CA GLN A 50 1.43 -10.26 0.46
C GLN A 50 0.14 -11.08 0.54
N ARG A 51 -1.03 -10.43 0.58
CA ARG A 51 -2.33 -11.10 0.56
C ARG A 51 -2.74 -11.59 -0.83
N GLY A 52 -1.98 -11.23 -1.87
CA GLY A 52 -2.19 -11.68 -3.25
C GLY A 52 -2.69 -10.60 -4.20
N ALA A 53 -2.83 -9.36 -3.76
CA ALA A 53 -3.14 -8.23 -4.64
C ALA A 53 -1.86 -7.82 -5.38
N VAL A 54 -1.61 -8.42 -6.54
CA VAL A 54 -0.41 -8.16 -7.35
C VAL A 54 -0.65 -7.10 -8.44
N ASP A 55 -1.91 -6.81 -8.73
CA ASP A 55 -2.30 -5.81 -9.73
C ASP A 55 -2.22 -4.40 -9.18
N HIS A 56 -1.62 -3.49 -9.97
CA HIS A 56 -1.46 -2.09 -9.60
C HIS A 56 -2.79 -1.44 -9.21
N ASP A 57 -3.82 -1.61 -10.03
CA ASP A 57 -5.13 -0.96 -9.83
C ASP A 57 -5.85 -1.50 -8.60
N GLU A 58 -5.78 -2.82 -8.38
CA GLU A 58 -6.36 -3.47 -7.19
C GLU A 58 -5.65 -3.02 -5.91
N LEU A 59 -4.31 -2.96 -5.94
CA LEU A 59 -3.50 -2.48 -4.83
C LEU A 59 -3.79 -1.00 -4.54
N LEU A 60 -3.88 -0.18 -5.59
CA LEU A 60 -4.19 1.24 -5.50
C LEU A 60 -5.57 1.46 -4.88
N ALA A 61 -6.61 0.79 -5.39
CA ALA A 61 -7.97 0.93 -4.87
C ALA A 61 -8.07 0.48 -3.40
N ALA A 62 -7.43 -0.64 -3.04
CA ALA A 62 -7.42 -1.13 -1.68
C ALA A 62 -6.71 -0.20 -0.70
N VAL A 63 -5.59 0.39 -1.11
CA VAL A 63 -4.80 1.32 -0.29
C VAL A 63 -5.49 2.69 -0.22
N LEU A 64 -6.06 3.20 -1.31
CA LEU A 64 -6.84 4.43 -1.32
C LEU A 64 -8.07 4.33 -0.42
N SER A 65 -8.81 3.22 -0.51
CA SER A 65 -9.95 2.98 0.38
C SER A 65 -9.54 3.03 1.85
N ARG A 66 -8.36 2.48 2.20
CA ARG A 66 -7.80 2.58 3.55
C ARG A 66 -7.39 4.01 3.91
N LEU A 67 -6.80 4.75 2.99
CA LEU A 67 -6.37 6.13 3.19
C LEU A 67 -7.56 7.06 3.41
N GLU A 68 -8.65 6.86 2.68
CA GLU A 68 -9.93 7.55 2.93
C GLU A 68 -10.46 7.27 4.34
N GLU A 69 -10.28 6.06 4.87
CA GLU A 69 -10.59 5.77 6.29
C GLU A 69 -9.67 6.51 7.27
N PHE A 70 -8.41 6.80 6.88
CA PHE A 70 -7.49 7.62 7.67
C PHE A 70 -7.80 9.12 7.59
N THR A 71 -8.23 9.63 6.42
CA THR A 71 -8.55 11.06 6.24
C THR A 71 -9.96 11.42 6.71
N LYS A 72 -10.88 10.45 6.78
CA LYS A 72 -12.20 10.68 7.36
C LYS A 72 -12.01 10.98 8.86
N PRO A 73 -12.35 12.19 9.34
CA PRO A 73 -12.39 12.41 10.77
C PRO A 73 -13.37 11.39 11.31
N ARG A 74 -12.89 10.55 12.24
CA ARG A 74 -13.68 9.57 12.97
C ARG A 74 -14.66 10.34 13.85
N GLY A 75 -15.68 10.91 13.21
CA GLY A 75 -16.77 11.63 13.81
C GLY A 75 -17.73 10.61 14.39
N GLU A 76 -17.76 10.61 15.72
CA GLU A 76 -18.67 9.93 16.62
C GLU A 76 -20.11 9.81 16.12
N ASN A 77 -20.72 8.66 16.42
CA ASN A 77 -22.15 8.58 16.72
C ASN A 77 -22.35 7.67 17.93
#